data_AF-A0A6A2YHI2-F1
#
_entry.id   AF-A0A6A2YHI2-F1
#
_cell.length_a   1.000
_cell.length_b   1.000
_cell.length_c   1.000
_cell.angle_alpha   90.00
_cell.angle_beta   90.00
_cell.angle_gamma   90.00
#
_symmetry.space_group_name_H-M   'P 1'
#
loop_
_entity.id
_entity.type
_entity.pdbx_description
1 polymer ?
#
loop_
_entity_poly.entity_id
_entity_poly.type
_entity_poly.pdbx_seq_one_letter_code
_entity_poly.pdbx_strand_id
1 'polypeptide(L)'
;MSQKNTRDLSVQPDVLNMTFRNFVEIIFENHEKSIQSYHIDGYSFFAVAVEPGTWSPKKRMNYNLLDAVSRHAIQVFPKSWAAILLTFDNAGMWNIKSERWERAYLGQQLYASILSPERSLRDEYNIPGNALLCGIVKGLPKPPSYT
;
A
#
# COMPACT_ATOMS: atom_id res chain seq x y z
N MET A 1 19.83 4.36 36.77
CA MET A 1 20.38 3.90 35.49
C MET A 1 19.27 3.93 34.46
N SER A 2 19.36 4.85 33.49
CA SER A 2 18.39 4.98 32.40
C SER A 2 18.60 3.85 31.39
N GLN A 3 17.62 2.97 31.23
CA GLN A 3 17.60 1.99 30.14
C GLN A 3 17.25 2.73 28.84
N LYS A 4 18.26 3.01 28.01
CA LYS A 4 18.04 3.41 26.61
C LYS A 4 17.51 2.19 25.84
N ASN A 5 16.20 2.14 25.64
CA ASN A 5 15.58 1.19 24.71
C ASN A 5 15.76 1.72 23.28
N THR A 6 16.98 1.59 22.75
CA THR A 6 17.27 1.91 21.36
C THR A 6 16.69 0.80 20.52
N ARG A 7 15.47 1.01 19.98
CA ARG A 7 14.94 0.14 18.92
C ARG A 7 15.98 0.11 17.81
N ASP A 8 16.40 -1.08 17.40
CA ASP A 8 17.35 -1.25 16.31
C ASP A 8 16.68 -0.73 15.02
N LEU A 9 17.08 0.47 14.60
CA LEU A 9 16.51 1.14 13.43
C LEU A 9 17.23 0.62 12.19
N SER A 10 16.60 -0.31 11.48
CA SER A 10 17.09 -0.76 10.17
C SER A 10 16.56 0.16 9.07
N VAL A 11 17.46 0.65 8.22
CA VAL A 11 17.06 1.25 6.94
C VAL A 11 16.53 0.13 6.04
N GLN A 12 15.39 0.36 5.41
CA GLN A 12 14.73 -0.56 4.48
C GLN A 12 14.23 0.25 3.26
N PRO A 13 14.11 -0.37 2.08
CA PRO A 13 13.43 0.24 0.94
C PRO A 13 11.96 0.55 1.27
N ASP A 14 11.36 1.54 0.60
CA ASP A 14 9.92 1.84 0.71
C ASP A 14 9.05 0.89 -0.13
N VAL A 15 9.65 -0.17 -0.68
CA VAL A 15 9.00 -1.16 -1.52
C VAL A 15 8.72 -2.43 -0.71
N LEU A 16 7.46 -2.77 -0.57
CA LEU A 16 6.96 -3.97 0.08
C LEU A 16 6.75 -5.07 -0.96
N ASN A 17 7.40 -6.22 -0.78
CA ASN A 17 7.12 -7.40 -1.61
C ASN A 17 5.86 -8.09 -1.08
N MET A 18 4.80 -8.12 -1.89
CA MET A 18 3.53 -8.74 -1.54
C MET A 18 3.29 -9.98 -2.40
N THR A 19 2.64 -10.97 -1.80
CA THR A 19 2.31 -12.22 -2.49
C THR A 19 1.14 -12.02 -3.44
N PHE A 20 1.30 -12.44 -4.69
CA PHE A 20 0.24 -12.37 -5.71
C PHE A 20 -1.00 -13.15 -5.29
N ARG A 21 -2.17 -12.52 -5.47
CA ARG A 21 -3.50 -12.99 -5.07
C ARG A 21 -3.65 -13.30 -3.58
N ASN A 22 -2.82 -12.70 -2.74
CA ASN A 22 -2.97 -12.81 -1.30
C ASN A 22 -3.99 -11.79 -0.78
N PHE A 23 -4.82 -12.23 0.16
CA PHE A 23 -5.77 -11.39 0.87
C PHE A 23 -5.07 -10.69 2.04
N VAL A 24 -5.28 -9.38 2.17
CA VAL A 24 -4.61 -8.56 3.17
C VAL A 24 -5.58 -7.63 3.90
N GLU A 25 -5.22 -7.33 5.14
CA GLU A 25 -5.82 -6.28 5.95
C GLU A 25 -4.79 -5.17 6.11
N ILE A 26 -5.20 -3.93 5.80
CA ILE A 26 -4.36 -2.75 6.02
C ILE A 26 -5.06 -1.86 7.03
N ILE A 27 -4.33 -1.52 8.09
CA ILE A 27 -4.77 -0.61 9.15
C ILE A 27 -4.00 0.70 9.01
N PHE A 28 -4.74 1.78 8.76
CA PHE A 28 -4.17 3.13 8.81
C PHE A 28 -4.48 3.74 10.17
N GLU A 29 -3.43 4.14 10.91
CA GLU A 29 -3.57 4.85 12.17
C GLU A 29 -3.18 6.32 12.02
N ASN A 30 -4.06 7.22 12.48
CA ASN A 30 -3.82 8.66 12.47
C ASN A 30 -3.70 9.19 13.90
N HIS A 31 -2.47 9.31 14.38
CA HIS A 31 -2.18 9.88 15.70
C HIS A 31 -2.19 11.41 15.72
N GLU A 32 -2.52 12.08 14.62
CA GLU A 32 -2.43 13.53 14.51
C GLU A 32 -3.77 14.23 14.80
N LYS A 33 -3.77 15.57 14.66
CA LYS A 33 -4.96 16.42 14.86
C LYS A 33 -5.69 16.76 13.55
N SER A 34 -5.07 16.51 12.40
CA SER A 34 -5.67 16.73 11.08
C SER A 34 -6.08 15.42 10.44
N ILE A 35 -7.09 15.46 9.58
CA ILE A 35 -7.48 14.31 8.74
C ILE A 35 -6.30 13.94 7.83
N GLN A 36 -6.07 12.64 7.70
CA GLN A 36 -5.21 12.06 6.67
C GLN A 36 -6.08 11.37 5.63
N SER A 37 -5.59 11.28 4.41
CA SER A 37 -6.27 10.56 3.32
C SER A 37 -5.23 9.75 2.59
N TYR A 38 -5.55 8.50 2.32
CA TYR A 38 -4.66 7.55 1.64
C TYR A 38 -5.32 6.99 0.39
N HIS A 39 -4.54 6.79 -0.65
CA HIS A 39 -4.96 6.19 -1.92
C HIS A 39 -4.04 5.02 -2.27
N ILE A 40 -4.62 4.01 -2.91
CA ILE A 40 -3.91 2.82 -3.41
C ILE A 40 -4.09 2.78 -4.92
N ASP A 41 -3.01 3.07 -5.65
CA ASP A 41 -3.02 2.98 -7.11
C ASP A 41 -3.26 1.50 -7.53
N GLY A 42 -4.00 1.28 -8.62
CA GLY A 42 -4.20 -0.05 -9.19
C GLY A 42 -5.20 -0.97 -8.48
N TYR A 43 -5.78 -0.53 -7.36
CA TYR A 43 -6.74 -1.32 -6.60
C TYR A 43 -7.97 -0.52 -6.15
N SER A 44 -9.10 -1.23 -6.05
CA SER A 44 -10.16 -0.89 -5.13
C SER A 44 -10.07 -1.78 -3.89
N PHE A 45 -10.50 -1.28 -2.74
CA PHE A 45 -10.54 -2.00 -1.48
C PHE A 45 -11.89 -1.78 -0.78
N PHE A 46 -12.23 -2.70 0.11
CA PHE A 46 -13.41 -2.57 0.96
C PHE A 46 -13.05 -1.80 2.23
N ALA A 47 -13.68 -0.66 2.46
CA ALA A 47 -13.53 0.09 3.71
C ALA A 47 -14.43 -0.52 4.78
N VAL A 48 -13.85 -1.30 5.70
CA VAL A 48 -14.62 -2.15 6.63
C VAL A 48 -14.87 -1.52 7.99
N ALA A 49 -14.02 -0.59 8.43
CA ALA A 49 -14.24 0.13 9.68
C ALA A 49 -13.44 1.43 9.74
N VAL A 50 -13.99 2.41 10.46
CA VAL A 50 -13.29 3.63 10.88
C VAL A 50 -13.76 3.95 12.29
N GLU A 51 -12.84 3.99 13.26
CA GLU A 51 -13.19 4.24 14.66
C GLU A 51 -12.15 5.15 15.35
N PRO A 52 -12.58 5.93 16.35
CA PRO A 52 -11.66 6.67 17.21
C PRO A 52 -10.81 5.76 18.09
N GLY A 53 -9.64 6.26 18.47
CA GLY A 53 -8.67 5.58 19.33
C GLY A 53 -7.58 4.85 18.56
N THR A 54 -6.99 3.84 19.21
CA THR A 54 -5.93 2.99 18.66
C THR A 54 -6.53 1.65 18.23
N TRP A 55 -6.09 1.13 17.09
CA TRP A 55 -6.57 -0.15 16.62
C TRP A 55 -6.12 -1.29 17.55
N SER A 56 -6.93 -2.33 17.65
CA SER A 56 -6.51 -3.58 18.30
C SER A 56 -7.20 -4.77 17.62
N PRO A 57 -6.62 -5.98 17.67
CA PRO A 57 -7.22 -7.17 17.05
C PRO A 57 -8.67 -7.45 17.44
N LYS A 58 -9.10 -7.05 18.64
CA LYS A 58 -10.48 -7.20 19.12
C LYS A 58 -11.49 -6.37 18.33
N LYS A 59 -11.05 -5.27 17.71
CA LYS A 59 -11.90 -4.36 16.91
C LYS A 59 -12.42 -4.99 15.62
N ARG A 60 -11.87 -6.12 15.18
CA ARG A 60 -12.39 -6.87 14.02
C ARG A 60 -13.85 -7.29 14.17
N MET A 61 -14.35 -7.40 15.40
CA MET A 61 -15.77 -7.66 15.66
C MET A 61 -16.71 -6.56 15.15
N ASN A 62 -16.19 -5.35 14.95
CA ASN A 62 -16.96 -4.19 14.50
C ASN A 62 -16.88 -3.98 12.98
N TYR A 63 -16.16 -4.84 12.25
CA TYR A 63 -16.00 -4.67 10.82
C TYR A 63 -17.33 -4.90 10.11
N ASN A 64 -17.64 -4.01 9.18
CA ASN A 64 -18.68 -4.28 8.20
C ASN A 64 -18.16 -5.32 7.20
N LEU A 65 -18.58 -6.57 7.35
CA LEU A 65 -18.21 -7.67 6.45
C LEU A 65 -19.35 -8.06 5.49
N LEU A 66 -20.49 -7.37 5.56
CA LEU A 66 -21.67 -7.68 4.76
C LEU A 66 -21.75 -6.82 3.50
N ASP A 67 -21.63 -5.50 3.66
CA ASP A 67 -21.87 -4.52 2.60
C ASP A 67 -20.87 -3.36 2.62
N ALA A 68 -19.62 -3.63 3.00
CA ALA A 68 -18.55 -2.64 2.96
C ALA A 68 -18.43 -2.01 1.57
N VAL A 69 -18.25 -0.69 1.54
CA VAL A 69 -18.18 0.08 0.29
C VAL A 69 -16.80 -0.11 -0.35
N SER A 70 -16.79 -0.43 -1.64
CA SER A 70 -15.58 -0.43 -2.47
C SER A 70 -15.12 1.00 -2.76
N ARG A 71 -13.85 1.30 -2.46
CA ARG A 71 -13.23 2.62 -2.64
C ARG A 71 -11.78 2.49 -3.11
N HIS A 72 -11.20 3.59 -3.57
CA HIS A 72 -9.77 3.69 -3.90
C HIS A 72 -9.01 4.62 -2.94
N ALA A 73 -9.73 5.42 -2.16
CA ALA A 73 -9.18 6.31 -1.17
C ALA A 73 -9.99 6.25 0.14
N ILE A 74 -9.30 6.42 1.27
CA ILE A 74 -9.90 6.40 2.60
C ILE A 74 -9.37 7.55 3.45
N GLN A 75 -10.30 8.21 4.14
CA GLN A 75 -9.98 9.25 5.11
C GLN A 75 -9.83 8.63 6.51
N VAL A 76 -8.78 9.03 7.22
CA VAL A 76 -8.50 8.63 8.59
C VAL A 76 -8.61 9.87 9.46
N PHE A 77 -9.67 9.93 10.26
CA PHE A 77 -9.97 11.07 11.12
C PHE A 77 -8.89 11.27 12.21
N PRO A 78 -8.81 12.48 12.81
CA PRO A 78 -7.86 12.75 13.88
C PRO A 78 -8.05 11.79 15.06
N LYS A 79 -6.94 11.25 15.57
CA LYS A 79 -6.93 10.31 16.71
C LYS A 79 -7.79 9.05 16.46
N SER A 80 -7.87 8.61 15.21
CA SER A 80 -8.66 7.46 14.78
C SER A 80 -7.83 6.51 13.92
N TRP A 81 -8.41 5.36 13.63
CA TRP A 81 -7.89 4.40 12.67
C TRP A 81 -8.94 4.04 11.62
N ALA A 82 -8.47 3.51 10.49
CA ALA A 82 -9.31 2.97 9.44
C ALA A 82 -8.76 1.61 8.99
N ALA A 83 -9.65 0.65 8.79
CA ALA A 83 -9.31 -0.69 8.28
C ALA A 83 -9.88 -0.88 6.88
N ILE A 84 -9.06 -1.45 6.00
CA ILE A 84 -9.45 -1.86 4.67
C ILE A 84 -9.08 -3.32 4.42
N LEU A 85 -9.87 -3.98 3.57
CA LEU A 85 -9.62 -5.33 3.10
C LEU A 85 -9.50 -5.33 1.58
N LEU A 86 -8.48 -6.00 1.05
CA LEU A 86 -8.26 -6.17 -0.37
C LEU A 86 -7.46 -7.43 -0.66
N THR A 87 -7.49 -7.85 -1.92
CA THR A 87 -6.63 -8.91 -2.45
C THR A 87 -5.66 -8.29 -3.44
N PHE A 88 -4.36 -8.58 -3.31
CA PHE A 88 -3.35 -8.12 -4.27
C PHE A 88 -3.34 -8.98 -5.54
N ASP A 89 -4.38 -8.88 -6.37
CA ASP A 89 -4.60 -9.68 -7.58
C ASP A 89 -4.13 -9.03 -8.89
N ASN A 90 -3.72 -7.76 -8.86
CA ASN A 90 -3.14 -7.03 -9.98
C ASN A 90 -1.59 -6.99 -9.92
N ALA A 91 -0.90 -7.73 -10.80
CA ALA A 91 0.57 -7.77 -10.76
C ALA A 91 1.18 -6.44 -11.26
N GLY A 92 2.29 -6.03 -10.65
CA GLY A 92 2.97 -4.78 -10.93
C GLY A 92 3.48 -4.08 -9.68
N MET A 93 3.79 -2.79 -9.82
CA MET A 93 4.25 -1.94 -8.72
C MET A 93 3.25 -0.80 -8.50
N TRP A 94 2.65 -0.79 -7.32
CA TRP A 94 1.52 0.09 -6.99
C TRP A 94 1.85 0.98 -5.81
N ASN A 95 1.57 2.27 -5.93
CA ASN A 95 1.89 3.24 -4.89
C ASN A 95 0.74 3.34 -3.88
N ILE A 96 1.10 3.34 -2.59
CA ILE A 96 0.22 3.61 -1.47
C ILE A 96 0.69 4.92 -0.86
N LYS A 97 -0.07 6.00 -1.09
CA LYS A 97 0.37 7.37 -0.75
C LYS A 97 -0.69 8.13 0.02
N SER A 98 -0.23 9.19 0.68
CA SER A 98 -1.12 10.25 1.09
C SER A 98 -1.66 11.01 -0.12
N GLU A 99 -2.96 11.30 -0.10
CA GLU A 99 -3.60 12.22 -1.05
C GLU A 99 -3.27 13.70 -0.77
N ARG A 100 -2.61 13.97 0.37
CA ARG A 100 -2.07 15.31 0.65
C ARG A 100 -0.72 15.44 -0.03
N TRP A 101 -0.68 16.24 -1.09
CA TRP A 101 0.49 16.41 -1.93
C TRP A 101 1.75 16.79 -1.15
N GLU A 102 1.64 17.69 -0.17
CA GLU A 102 2.76 18.10 0.66
C GLU A 102 3.37 16.93 1.44
N ARG A 103 2.54 15.96 1.83
CA ARG A 103 2.99 14.79 2.59
C ARG A 103 3.56 13.71 1.68
N ALA A 104 2.90 13.46 0.56
CA ALA A 104 3.43 12.54 -0.46
C ALA A 104 4.82 13.01 -0.93
N TYR A 105 4.97 14.32 -1.21
CA TYR A 105 6.25 14.93 -1.57
C TYR A 105 7.32 14.76 -0.48
N LEU A 106 6.94 14.90 0.80
CA LEU A 106 7.83 14.69 1.93
C LEU A 106 8.07 13.20 2.28
N GLY A 107 7.56 12.26 1.47
CA GLY A 107 7.85 10.84 1.60
C GLY A 107 6.80 10.03 2.37
N GLN A 108 5.60 10.56 2.63
CA GLN A 108 4.49 9.78 3.18
C GLN A 108 3.83 8.91 2.08
N GLN A 109 4.59 7.93 1.61
CA GLN A 109 4.22 6.97 0.59
C GLN A 109 5.07 5.71 0.72
N LEU A 110 4.58 4.62 0.16
CA LEU A 110 5.31 3.38 -0.03
C LEU A 110 4.81 2.69 -1.31
N TYR A 111 5.52 1.68 -1.79
CA TYR A 111 5.13 0.91 -2.97
C TYR A 111 4.89 -0.55 -2.60
N ALA A 112 3.85 -1.15 -3.16
CA ALA A 112 3.63 -2.59 -3.12
C ALA A 112 4.08 -3.18 -4.46
N SER A 113 5.06 -4.08 -4.41
CA SER A 113 5.57 -4.85 -5.56
C SER A 113 4.97 -6.24 -5.54
N ILE A 114 4.20 -6.57 -6.58
CA ILE A 114 3.46 -7.83 -6.71
C ILE A 114 3.87 -8.50 -8.01
N LEU A 115 4.52 -9.65 -7.91
CA LEU A 115 5.01 -10.40 -9.06
C LEU A 115 4.15 -11.64 -9.27
N SER A 116 3.61 -11.80 -10.49
CA SER A 116 2.95 -13.05 -10.88
C SER A 116 4.00 -14.15 -11.13
N PRO A 117 3.81 -15.36 -10.58
CA PRO A 117 4.72 -16.48 -10.85
C PRO A 117 4.69 -16.95 -12.31
N GLU A 118 3.55 -16.78 -13.00
CA GLU A 118 3.32 -17.30 -14.35
C GLU A 118 3.86 -16.37 -15.45
N ARG A 119 4.20 -15.12 -15.12
CA ARG A 119 4.66 -14.09 -16.07
C ARG A 119 3.81 -14.04 -17.35
N SER A 120 2.49 -13.96 -17.17
CA SER A 120 1.52 -13.91 -18.26
C SER A 120 1.05 -12.49 -18.56
N LEU A 121 0.78 -12.21 -19.84
CA LEU A 121 0.13 -10.97 -20.29
C LEU A 121 -1.27 -10.73 -19.70
N ARG A 122 -1.88 -11.77 -19.11
CA ARG A 122 -3.13 -11.62 -18.35
C ARG A 122 -2.92 -10.86 -17.03
N ASP A 123 -1.76 -11.03 -16.39
CA ASP A 123 -1.52 -10.53 -15.04
C ASP A 123 -0.79 -9.18 -15.06
N GLU A 124 0.19 -8.99 -15.96
CA GLU A 124 0.91 -7.72 -16.12
C GLU A 124 1.33 -7.53 -17.59
N TYR A 125 1.34 -6.29 -18.08
CA TYR A 125 1.73 -5.99 -19.45
C TYR A 125 3.25 -5.84 -19.60
N ASN A 126 3.73 -6.08 -20.82
CA ASN A 126 5.11 -5.79 -21.17
C ASN A 126 5.43 -4.30 -21.05
N ILE A 127 6.64 -4.00 -20.55
CA ILE A 127 7.15 -2.63 -20.52
C ILE A 127 7.13 -2.06 -21.95
N PRO A 128 6.48 -0.91 -22.19
CA PRO A 128 6.40 -0.31 -23.51
C PRO A 128 7.76 -0.12 -24.17
N GLY A 129 7.83 -0.32 -25.50
CA GLY A 129 9.07 -0.20 -26.28
C GLY A 129 9.72 1.19 -26.21
N ASN A 130 8.93 2.24 -25.94
CA ASN A 130 9.37 3.62 -25.76
C ASN A 130 9.62 4.02 -24.28
N ALA A 131 9.44 3.12 -23.31
CA ALA A 131 9.74 3.42 -21.91
C ALA A 131 11.23 3.78 -21.75
N LEU A 132 11.48 4.93 -21.13
CA LEU A 132 12.82 5.46 -20.87
C LEU A 132 13.49 4.68 -19.73
N LEU A 133 14.77 4.34 -19.91
CA LEU A 133 15.59 3.73 -18.85
C LEU A 133 16.45 4.80 -18.18
N CYS A 134 16.41 4.86 -16.86
CA CYS A 134 17.14 5.83 -16.05
C CYS A 134 17.81 5.17 -14.85
N GLY A 135 18.63 5.94 -14.11
CA GLY A 135 19.32 5.44 -12.93
C GLY A 135 20.24 4.24 -13.22
N ILE A 136 20.22 3.24 -12.35
CA ILE A 136 21.08 2.05 -12.41
C ILE A 136 20.78 1.19 -13.64
N VAL A 137 19.55 1.23 -14.16
CA VAL A 137 19.13 0.41 -15.31
C VAL A 137 19.39 1.09 -16.66
N LYS A 138 19.99 2.28 -16.67
CA LYS A 138 20.32 3.00 -17.91
C LYS A 138 21.30 2.18 -18.76
N GLY A 139 20.87 1.82 -19.97
CA GLY A 139 21.68 1.05 -20.93
C GLY A 139 21.58 -0.48 -20.78
N LEU A 140 20.79 -0.98 -19.82
CA LEU A 140 20.48 -2.41 -19.73
C LEU A 140 19.41 -2.81 -20.76
N PRO A 141 19.40 -4.08 -21.22
CA PRO A 141 18.31 -4.59 -22.04
C PRO A 141 16.99 -4.58 -21.25
N LYS A 142 15.88 -4.39 -21.96
CA LYS A 142 14.54 -4.52 -21.35
C LYS A 142 14.30 -5.96 -20.90
N PRO A 143 13.51 -6.18 -19.84
CA PRO A 143 13.15 -7.53 -19.42
C PRO A 143 12.45 -8.27 -20.56
N PRO A 144 12.60 -9.61 -20.64
CA PRO A 144 11.98 -10.38 -21.70
C PRO A 144 10.46 -10.25 -21.59
N SER A 145 9.83 -10.11 -22.76
CA SER A 145 8.39 -10.02 -22.88
C SER A 145 7.71 -11.24 -22.26
N TYR A 146 6.67 -10.97 -21.49
CA TYR A 146 5.71 -11.96 -21.02
C TYR A 146 4.94 -12.54 -22.21
N THR A 147 4.51 -13.78 -22.03
CA THR A 147 3.77 -14.60 -23.00
C THR A 147 2.30 -14.72 -22.64
#